data_AF-A0A7V9STV0-F1
#
_entry.id   AF-A0A7V9STV0-F1
#
_cell.length_a   1.000
_cell.length_b   1.000
_cell.length_c   1.000
_cell.angle_alpha   90.00
_cell.angle_beta   90.00
_cell.angle_gamma   90.00
#
_symmetry.space_group_name_H-M   'P 1'
#
loop_
_entity.id
_entity.type
_entity.pdbx_description
1 polymer ?
#
loop_
_entity_poly.entity_id
_entity_poly.type
_entity_poly.pdbx_seq_one_letter_code
_entity_poly.pdbx_strand_id
1 'polypeptide(L)'
;MEATSKITREHKQENLLIALFNQQADIFEKARFGWMTFYITIQSCLGAIAAAFILQNNANIWMLCSCAAISMASNAVFIALGDKKLCLVIFYASIILNTAFILANW
;
A
#
# COMPACT_ATOMS: atom_id res chain seq x y z
N MET A 1 2.11 37.90 -3.84
CA MET A 1 1.25 37.22 -4.84
C MET A 1 1.70 35.79 -5.15
N GLU A 2 2.98 35.44 -5.05
CA GLU A 2 3.48 34.08 -5.35
C GLU A 2 3.07 33.01 -4.31
N ALA A 3 2.98 33.38 -3.02
CA ALA A 3 2.53 32.46 -1.97
C ALA A 3 1.05 32.06 -2.13
N THR A 4 0.19 33.00 -2.53
CA THR A 4 -1.26 32.77 -2.70
C THR A 4 -1.55 31.83 -3.87
N SER A 5 -0.80 31.94 -4.97
CA SER A 5 -0.96 31.05 -6.13
C SER A 5 -0.47 29.62 -5.87
N LYS A 6 0.58 29.46 -5.04
CA LYS A 6 1.02 28.14 -4.55
C LYS A 6 -0.05 27.47 -3.69
N ILE A 7 -0.60 28.18 -2.71
CA ILE A 7 -1.64 27.65 -1.80
C ILE A 7 -2.87 27.18 -2.58
N THR A 8 -3.33 27.95 -3.58
CA THR A 8 -4.48 27.55 -4.42
C THR A 8 -4.18 26.31 -5.28
N ARG A 9 -2.94 26.15 -5.77
CA ARG A 9 -2.53 24.96 -6.55
C ARG A 9 -2.43 23.71 -5.67
N GLU A 10 -1.82 23.83 -4.49
CA GLU A 10 -1.72 22.75 -3.50
C GLU A 10 -3.12 22.25 -3.11
N HIS A 11 -4.05 23.16 -2.80
CA HIS A 11 -5.40 22.80 -2.39
C HIS A 11 -6.22 22.17 -3.54
N LYS A 12 -6.06 22.66 -4.77
CA LYS A 12 -6.69 22.04 -5.95
C LYS A 12 -6.14 20.64 -6.22
N GLN A 13 -4.85 20.42 -6.00
CA GLN A 13 -4.18 19.14 -6.20
C GLN A 13 -4.58 18.11 -5.14
N GLU A 14 -4.69 18.52 -3.87
CA GLU A 14 -5.21 17.67 -2.79
C GLU A 14 -6.64 17.20 -3.08
N ASN A 15 -7.52 18.13 -3.51
CA ASN A 15 -8.89 17.80 -3.89
C ASN A 15 -8.96 16.82 -5.08
N LEU A 16 -8.02 16.94 -6.03
CA LEU A 16 -7.91 16.01 -7.15
C LEU A 16 -7.48 14.61 -6.68
N LEU A 17 -6.48 14.51 -5.81
CA LEU A 17 -6.01 13.23 -5.27
C LEU A 17 -7.10 12.51 -4.49
N ILE A 18 -7.85 13.23 -3.66
CA ILE A 18 -8.98 12.68 -2.90
C ILE A 18 -10.07 12.19 -3.86
N ALA A 19 -10.38 12.95 -4.92
CA ALA A 19 -11.35 12.54 -5.92
C ALA A 19 -10.92 11.27 -6.66
N LEU A 20 -9.65 11.18 -7.07
CA LEU A 20 -9.10 10.00 -7.73
C LEU A 20 -9.09 8.77 -6.82
N PHE A 21 -8.72 8.93 -5.54
CA PHE A 21 -8.73 7.84 -4.57
C PHE A 21 -10.15 7.31 -4.33
N ASN A 22 -11.13 8.20 -4.17
CA ASN A 22 -12.53 7.79 -4.02
C ASN A 22 -13.05 7.08 -5.28
N GLN A 23 -12.67 7.55 -6.47
CA GLN A 23 -13.03 6.90 -7.73
C GLN A 23 -12.43 5.49 -7.82
N GLN A 24 -11.17 5.30 -7.42
CA GLN A 24 -10.54 3.98 -7.35
C GLN A 24 -11.27 3.07 -6.36
N ALA A 25 -11.65 3.57 -5.19
CA ALA A 25 -12.42 2.80 -4.21
C ALA A 25 -13.76 2.32 -4.80
N ASP A 26 -14.45 3.15 -5.58
CA ASP A 26 -15.70 2.75 -6.24
C ASP A 26 -15.49 1.72 -7.36
N ILE A 27 -14.40 1.84 -8.12
CA ILE A 27 -14.04 0.83 -9.13
C ILE A 27 -13.67 -0.49 -8.46
N PHE A 28 -12.90 -0.42 -7.38
CA PHE A 28 -12.54 -1.57 -6.56
C PHE A 28 -13.80 -2.29 -6.08
N GLU A 29 -14.77 -1.56 -5.53
CA GLU A 29 -16.02 -2.16 -5.03
C GLU A 29 -16.84 -2.83 -6.14
N LYS A 30 -16.91 -2.23 -7.34
CA LYS A 30 -17.65 -2.80 -8.48
C LYS A 30 -17.12 -4.15 -8.95
N ALA A 31 -15.80 -4.37 -8.84
CA ALA A 31 -15.14 -5.61 -9.24
C ALA A 31 -14.32 -6.21 -8.08
N ARG A 32 -14.92 -6.21 -6.88
CA ARG A 32 -14.21 -6.45 -5.61
C ARG A 32 -13.40 -7.73 -5.57
N PHE A 33 -13.99 -8.86 -5.94
CA PHE A 33 -13.30 -10.16 -5.91
C PHE A 33 -12.13 -10.24 -6.90
N GLY A 34 -12.24 -9.61 -8.07
CA GLY A 34 -11.17 -9.57 -9.05
C GLY A 34 -10.02 -8.66 -8.61
N TRP A 35 -10.34 -7.48 -8.09
CA TRP A 35 -9.31 -6.56 -7.60
C TRP A 35 -8.63 -7.04 -6.31
N MET A 36 -9.38 -7.68 -5.40
CA MET A 36 -8.81 -8.26 -4.17
C MET A 36 -7.74 -9.30 -4.50
N THR A 37 -8.05 -10.25 -5.39
CA THR A 37 -7.09 -11.29 -5.77
C THR A 37 -5.85 -10.70 -6.45
N PHE A 38 -6.03 -9.70 -7.31
CA PHE A 38 -4.93 -8.98 -7.94
C PHE A 38 -4.03 -8.25 -6.92
N TYR A 39 -4.63 -7.50 -5.99
CA TYR A 39 -3.89 -6.77 -4.96
C TYR A 39 -3.17 -7.69 -3.98
N ILE A 40 -3.83 -8.76 -3.51
CA ILE A 40 -3.18 -9.79 -2.68
C ILE A 40 -1.97 -10.37 -3.41
N THR A 41 -2.11 -10.70 -4.70
CA THR A 41 -1.03 -11.32 -5.49
C THR A 41 0.18 -10.39 -5.60
N ILE A 42 -0.03 -9.15 -6.05
CA ILE A 42 1.07 -8.18 -6.22
C ILE A 42 1.76 -7.91 -4.88
N GLN A 43 0.98 -7.69 -3.83
CA GLN A 43 1.51 -7.39 -2.50
C GLN A 43 2.30 -8.58 -1.94
N SER A 44 1.83 -9.81 -2.17
CA SER A 44 2.53 -11.02 -1.74
C SER A 44 3.84 -11.22 -2.50
N CYS A 45 3.87 -10.94 -3.81
CA CYS A 45 5.11 -10.98 -4.59
C CYS A 45 6.14 -9.97 -4.07
N LEU A 46 5.72 -8.72 -3.82
CA LEU A 46 6.60 -7.69 -3.29
C LEU A 46 7.12 -8.04 -1.88
N GLY A 47 6.23 -8.52 -1.00
CA GLY A 47 6.59 -8.95 0.35
C GLY A 47 7.57 -10.13 0.36
N ALA A 48 7.43 -11.08 -0.57
CA ALA A 48 8.37 -12.18 -0.73
C ALA A 48 9.77 -11.70 -1.14
N ILE A 49 9.85 -10.73 -2.08
CA ILE A 49 11.12 -10.11 -2.47
C ILE A 49 11.75 -9.39 -1.28
N ALA A 50 10.97 -8.57 -0.55
CA ALA A 50 11.46 -7.86 0.63
C ALA A 50 11.98 -8.83 1.71
N ALA A 51 11.24 -9.91 2.00
CA ALA A 51 11.67 -10.93 2.94
C ALA A 51 12.97 -11.64 2.50
N ALA A 52 13.13 -11.92 1.21
CA ALA A 52 14.34 -12.52 0.67
C ALA A 52 15.57 -11.60 0.86
N PHE A 53 15.44 -10.30 0.58
CA PHE A 53 16.51 -9.33 0.80
C PHE A 53 16.89 -9.19 2.28
N ILE A 54 15.90 -9.14 3.17
CA ILE A 54 16.11 -9.09 4.63
C ILE A 54 16.91 -10.32 5.10
N LEU A 55 16.54 -11.51 4.62
CA LEU A 55 17.24 -12.76 4.98
C LEU A 55 18.66 -12.81 4.38
N GLN A 56 18.83 -12.38 3.14
CA GLN A 56 20.13 -12.41 2.45
C GLN A 56 21.16 -11.51 3.15
N ASN A 57 20.75 -10.35 3.66
CA ASN A 57 21.63 -9.40 4.34
C ASN A 57 21.78 -9.65 5.86
N ASN A 58 21.32 -10.80 6.38
CA ASN A 58 21.28 -11.08 7.83
C ASN A 58 20.69 -9.93 8.64
N ALA A 59 19.66 -9.27 8.08
CA ALA A 59 19.06 -8.10 8.68
C ALA A 59 18.25 -8.48 9.94
N ASN A 60 17.90 -7.45 10.71
CA ASN A 60 17.30 -7.61 12.03
C ASN A 60 15.96 -8.37 11.98
N ILE A 61 15.77 -9.35 12.88
CA ILE A 61 14.56 -10.19 12.99
C ILE A 61 13.27 -9.35 13.05
N TRP A 62 13.34 -8.15 13.64
CA TRP A 62 12.23 -7.21 13.73
C TRP A 62 11.74 -6.74 12.35
N MET A 63 12.64 -6.54 11.38
CA MET A 63 12.26 -6.18 10.01
C MET A 63 11.49 -7.31 9.34
N LEU A 64 11.95 -8.56 9.51
CA LEU A 64 11.27 -9.74 8.98
C LEU A 64 9.88 -9.92 9.60
N CYS A 65 9.78 -9.82 10.93
CA CYS A 65 8.50 -9.91 11.63
C CYS A 65 7.52 -8.82 11.18
N SER A 66 7.99 -7.58 11.00
CA SER A 66 7.14 -6.48 10.54
C SER A 66 6.67 -6.69 9.09
N CYS A 67 7.57 -7.11 8.19
CA CYS A 67 7.26 -7.48 6.80
C CYS A 67 6.18 -8.57 6.72
N ALA A 68 6.32 -9.63 7.53
CA ALA A 68 5.36 -10.72 7.61
C ALA A 68 4.01 -10.26 8.19
N ALA A 69 4.03 -9.49 9.29
CA ALA A 69 2.83 -9.01 9.97
C ALA A 69 2.00 -8.09 9.07
N ILE A 70 2.65 -7.13 8.39
CA ILE A 70 1.96 -6.19 7.48
C ILE A 70 1.40 -6.93 6.27
N SER A 71 2.14 -7.89 5.72
CA SER A 71 1.66 -8.70 4.59
C SER A 71 0.44 -9.55 4.95
N MET A 72 0.47 -10.19 6.12
CA MET A 72 -0.68 -10.95 6.63
C MET A 72 -1.86 -10.05 7.01
N ALA A 73 -1.61 -8.88 7.59
CA ALA A 73 -2.67 -7.91 7.91
C ALA A 73 -3.37 -7.40 6.64
N SER A 74 -2.61 -7.07 5.59
CA SER A 74 -3.15 -6.70 4.28
C SER A 74 -4.06 -7.80 3.74
N ASN A 75 -3.56 -9.04 3.68
CA ASN A 75 -4.35 -10.18 3.20
C ASN A 75 -5.59 -10.47 4.07
N ALA A 76 -5.48 -10.32 5.39
CA ALA A 76 -6.59 -10.52 6.32
C ALA A 76 -7.71 -9.49 6.11
N VAL A 77 -7.36 -8.20 5.91
CA VAL A 77 -8.34 -7.14 5.64
C VAL A 77 -9.11 -7.41 4.35
N PHE A 78 -8.42 -7.87 3.30
CA PHE A 78 -9.06 -8.22 2.03
C PHE A 78 -10.00 -9.43 2.19
N ILE A 79 -9.59 -10.48 2.89
CA ILE A 79 -10.42 -11.68 3.13
C ILE A 79 -11.62 -11.36 4.02
N ALA A 80 -11.44 -10.50 5.03
CA ALA A 80 -12.50 -10.04 5.91
C ALA A 80 -13.51 -9.10 5.22
N LEU A 81 -13.33 -8.85 3.91
CA LEU A 81 -14.23 -8.02 3.13
C LEU A 81 -14.38 -6.62 3.73
N GLY A 82 -13.27 -6.08 4.26
CA GLY A 82 -13.21 -4.77 4.89
C GLY A 82 -13.63 -3.63 3.98
N ASP A 83 -13.78 -2.44 4.55
CA ASP A 83 -14.13 -1.24 3.79
C ASP A 83 -13.14 -1.02 2.64
N LYS A 84 -13.66 -0.74 1.44
CA LYS A 84 -12.90 -0.44 0.22
C LYS A 84 -11.78 0.57 0.44
N LYS A 85 -12.00 1.60 1.26
CA LYS A 85 -10.98 2.62 1.56
C LYS A 85 -9.86 2.04 2.41
N LEU A 86 -10.22 1.23 3.42
CA LEU A 86 -9.26 0.58 4.32
C LEU A 86 -8.41 -0.44 3.54
N CYS A 87 -9.03 -1.23 2.67
CA CYS A 87 -8.36 -2.16 1.77
C CYS A 87 -7.30 -1.46 0.90
N LEU A 88 -7.64 -0.32 0.29
CA LEU A 88 -6.68 0.45 -0.51
C LEU A 88 -5.56 1.05 0.34
N VAL A 89 -5.89 1.65 1.50
CA VAL A 89 -4.89 2.25 2.39
C VAL A 89 -3.88 1.21 2.88
N ILE A 90 -4.34 0.04 3.35
CA ILE A 90 -3.45 -0.98 3.89
C ILE A 90 -2.56 -1.61 2.80
N PHE A 91 -3.08 -1.73 1.57
CA PHE A 91 -2.33 -2.17 0.42
C PHE A 91 -1.21 -1.17 0.06
N TYR A 92 -1.53 0.12 -0.05
CA TYR A 92 -0.52 1.15 -0.33
C TYR A 92 0.51 1.24 0.80
N ALA A 93 0.09 1.17 2.05
CA ALA A 93 1.01 1.13 3.19
C ALA A 93 1.94 -0.08 3.12
N SER A 94 1.41 -1.25 2.76
CA SER A 94 2.21 -2.47 2.58
C SER A 94 3.22 -2.34 1.44
N ILE A 95 2.84 -1.74 0.30
CA ILE A 95 3.78 -1.48 -0.80
C ILE A 95 4.91 -0.56 -0.31
N ILE A 96 4.57 0.58 0.29
CA ILE A 96 5.57 1.57 0.72
C ILE A 96 6.55 0.96 1.74
N LEU A 97 6.05 0.20 2.72
CA LEU A 97 6.90 -0.43 3.73
C LEU A 97 7.80 -1.53 3.15
N ASN A 98 7.27 -2.41 2.32
CA ASN A 98 8.07 -3.46 1.68
C ASN A 98 9.12 -2.85 0.74
N THR A 99 8.78 -1.81 -0.02
CA THR A 99 9.75 -1.07 -0.84
C THR A 99 10.81 -0.39 0.02
N ALA A 100 10.46 0.21 1.15
CA ALA A 100 11.43 0.80 2.07
C ALA A 100 12.40 -0.24 2.64
N PHE A 101 11.91 -1.44 2.98
CA PHE A 101 12.77 -2.53 3.44
C PHE A 101 13.71 -3.05 2.34
N ILE A 102 13.25 -3.12 1.10
CA ILE A 102 14.11 -3.46 -0.03
C ILE A 102 15.22 -2.40 -0.17
N LEU A 103 14.88 -1.11 -0.18
CA LEU A 103 15.87 -0.03 -0.32
C LEU A 103 16.86 0.04 0.84
N ALA A 104 16.42 -0.26 2.08
CA ALA A 104 17.29 -0.27 3.24
C ALA A 104 18.24 -1.49 3.28
N ASN A 105 17.91 -2.56 2.57
CA ASN A 105 18.69 -3.79 2.49
C ASN A 105 19.16 -4.10 1.07
N TRP A 106 19.25 -3.09 0.19
CA TRP A 106 19.87 -3.20 -1.12
C TRP A 106 21.35 -2.84 -1.01
#